data_AF-A0A7W8LLN9-F1
#
_entry.id   AF-A0A7W8LLN9-F1
#
_cell.length_a   1.000
_cell.length_b   1.000
_cell.length_c   1.000
_cell.angle_alpha   90.00
_cell.angle_beta   90.00
_cell.angle_gamma   90.00
#
_symmetry.space_group_name_H-M   'P 1'
#
loop_
_entity.id
_entity.type
_entity.pdbx_description
1 polymer ?
#
loop_
_entity_poly.entity_id
_entity_poly.type
_entity_poly.pdbx_seq_one_letter_code
_entity_poly.pdbx_strand_id
1 'polypeptide(L)'
;MNIVKITENSLLLSSGLPQNSFAKTDMEKLLNEKSIILHITKDTIACEFYTFDGTKVGEKDETYFEGKAFPGEFLSDILEKEDFEAKDRLSLANFCRAVDYILQNQNLFDGADFTAGGKGIIIKSDSDSSHILFLSAALFDACAQNHRGDYSELQGKYIYKGLDYEQQLCFLRGTVAYTALAGHFPFENENTSQRQEDIFDENFIPLDLWNPGIDKNLAQSIESSLKAKITQSIMAGKKNLTDVKAENKKQKLLKEAKAFDSNIFLSELEKDFRGKQDDESLAEKRQSFVSRKNSQLRVKRFLRRNKSRIIAAVAVILFASWGADSMIKQNGKLLTTRGMTSIEATQAYYSMIHRMEVSGLQEVIKGKKTKDLFAKISAYYVASKQRLQVHPDNGTVTPAKWFFYRKASKNWMFGITKLTIDGQEFAADKKYPVRSDKPLPLTEENGRILKEGDQVTHTAEYYLVEQAESKIYIQKITDIVTLRYIGKRWRVVNADGKAKVSDVKAKDFAKEYYELLGKSLESQEDMLQPKASQDDDLREESASKIRPAIEVLRQKYDWIPSEEDMTFAAEFLFNEYGSIEAEKFLK
;
A
#
# COMPACT_ATOMS: atom_id res chain seq x y z
N MET A 1 -36.39 28.43 19.10
CA MET A 1 -36.09 28.87 20.49
C MET A 1 -35.24 30.13 20.40
N ASN A 2 -35.59 31.22 21.11
CA ASN A 2 -34.86 32.49 20.96
C ASN A 2 -33.64 32.52 21.88
N ILE A 3 -32.48 32.16 21.33
CA ILE A 3 -31.17 32.22 22.02
C ILE A 3 -30.81 33.65 22.46
N VAL A 4 -31.26 34.66 21.72
CA VAL A 4 -31.14 36.07 22.09
C VAL A 4 -32.53 36.66 22.25
N LYS A 5 -32.75 37.40 23.33
CA LYS A 5 -33.99 38.12 23.63
C LYS A 5 -33.68 39.60 23.78
N ILE A 6 -34.39 40.43 23.03
CA ILE A 6 -34.34 41.89 23.14
C ILE A 6 -35.53 42.32 23.99
N THR A 7 -35.28 42.95 25.12
CA THR A 7 -36.31 43.58 25.95
C THR A 7 -36.18 45.10 25.87
N GLU A 8 -37.14 45.85 26.45
CA GLU A 8 -37.07 47.32 26.46
C GLU A 8 -35.77 47.85 27.10
N ASN A 9 -35.25 47.15 28.12
CA ASN A 9 -34.13 47.63 28.94
C ASN A 9 -32.83 46.82 28.77
N SER A 10 -32.91 45.56 28.33
CA SER A 10 -31.73 44.70 28.21
C SER A 10 -31.74 43.77 27.00
N LEU A 11 -30.54 43.46 26.52
CA LEU A 11 -30.24 42.37 25.60
C LEU A 11 -29.82 41.15 26.41
N LEU A 12 -30.51 40.03 26.22
CA LEU A 12 -30.28 38.80 26.97
C LEU A 12 -29.83 37.70 26.00
N LEU A 13 -28.63 37.15 26.20
CA LEU A 13 -28.14 35.98 25.46
C LEU A 13 -28.22 34.75 26.38
N SER A 14 -29.05 33.78 26.02
CA SER A 14 -29.14 32.53 26.77
C SER A 14 -27.84 31.75 26.69
N SER A 15 -27.34 31.32 27.85
CA SER A 15 -26.22 30.36 27.91
C SER A 15 -26.62 28.93 27.55
N GLY A 16 -27.92 28.62 27.52
CA GLY A 16 -28.45 27.26 27.36
C GLY A 16 -28.22 26.35 28.57
N LEU A 17 -27.78 26.90 29.70
CA LEU A 17 -27.44 26.15 30.91
C LEU A 17 -28.24 26.65 32.12
N PRO A 18 -28.61 25.74 33.04
CA PRO A 18 -29.13 26.13 34.33
C PRO A 18 -28.03 26.73 35.22
N GLN A 19 -28.40 27.54 36.21
CA GLN A 19 -27.46 28.29 37.08
C GLN A 19 -26.35 27.39 37.67
N ASN A 20 -26.72 26.22 38.19
CA ASN A 20 -25.78 25.27 38.78
C ASN A 20 -24.77 24.69 37.78
N SER A 21 -25.17 24.54 36.51
CA SER A 21 -24.27 24.06 35.45
C SER A 21 -23.40 25.19 34.94
N PHE A 22 -23.96 26.39 34.76
CA PHE A 22 -23.24 27.59 34.36
C PHE A 22 -22.08 27.90 35.31
N ALA A 23 -22.33 27.88 36.63
CA ALA A 23 -21.32 28.12 37.66
C ALA A 23 -20.18 27.08 37.69
N LYS A 24 -20.37 25.90 37.08
CA LYS A 24 -19.35 24.85 36.95
C LYS A 24 -18.57 24.96 35.64
N THR A 25 -18.94 25.89 34.78
CA THR A 25 -18.22 26.19 33.53
C THR A 25 -17.40 27.47 33.67
N ASP A 26 -16.46 27.67 32.75
CA ASP A 26 -15.69 28.90 32.62
C ASP A 26 -16.41 29.99 31.80
N MET A 27 -17.72 29.86 31.55
CA MET A 27 -18.47 30.76 30.67
C MET A 27 -18.55 32.20 31.19
N GLU A 28 -18.42 32.44 32.50
CA GLU A 28 -18.34 33.79 33.06
C GLU A 28 -17.14 34.59 32.48
N LYS A 29 -16.05 33.92 32.13
CA LYS A 29 -14.87 34.57 31.52
C LYS A 29 -15.21 35.22 30.17
N LEU A 30 -16.26 34.74 29.50
CA LEU A 30 -16.71 35.25 28.21
C LEU A 30 -17.43 36.61 28.32
N LEU A 31 -17.73 37.11 29.51
CA LEU A 31 -18.23 38.49 29.71
C LEU A 31 -17.24 39.54 29.20
N ASN A 32 -15.93 39.23 29.24
CA ASN A 32 -14.87 40.12 28.78
C ASN A 32 -14.70 40.12 27.25
N GLU A 33 -15.40 39.24 26.54
CA GLU A 33 -15.32 39.16 25.08
C GLU A 33 -15.99 40.36 24.44
N LYS A 34 -15.25 41.07 23.58
CA LYS A 34 -15.73 42.29 22.93
C LYS A 34 -16.66 41.94 21.77
N SER A 35 -17.85 42.51 21.82
CA SER A 35 -18.75 42.64 20.66
C SER A 35 -18.56 44.04 20.04
N ILE A 36 -19.14 44.27 18.88
CA ILE A 36 -18.96 45.53 18.13
C ILE A 36 -20.28 46.04 17.58
N ILE A 37 -20.51 47.34 17.70
CA ILE A 37 -21.56 48.08 17.01
C ILE A 37 -20.90 48.91 15.91
N LEU A 38 -21.39 48.72 14.68
CA LEU A 38 -21.02 49.54 13.53
C LEU A 38 -22.19 50.46 13.17
N HIS A 39 -21.95 51.77 13.22
CA HIS A 39 -22.87 52.81 12.76
C HIS A 39 -22.54 53.16 11.33
N ILE A 40 -23.42 52.77 10.42
CA ILE A 40 -23.21 52.87 8.98
C ILE A 40 -24.15 53.93 8.44
N THR A 41 -23.58 54.96 7.84
CA THR A 41 -24.30 55.94 7.02
C THR A 41 -23.84 55.80 5.56
N LYS A 42 -24.45 56.58 4.66
CA LYS A 42 -24.01 56.62 3.26
C LYS A 42 -22.51 56.91 3.13
N ASP A 43 -21.97 57.83 3.92
CA ASP A 43 -20.62 58.35 3.72
C ASP A 43 -19.60 57.84 4.75
N THR A 44 -20.05 57.41 5.94
CA THR A 44 -19.14 57.07 7.05
C THR A 44 -19.54 55.77 7.75
N ILE A 45 -18.54 55.12 8.34
CA ILE A 45 -18.72 53.99 9.26
C ILE A 45 -17.99 54.34 10.56
N ALA A 46 -18.73 54.41 11.67
CA ALA A 46 -18.19 54.58 13.01
C ALA A 46 -18.33 53.28 13.80
N CYS A 47 -17.43 53.06 14.76
CA CYS A 47 -17.33 51.82 15.53
C CYS A 47 -17.40 52.12 17.03
N GLU A 48 -18.20 51.33 17.75
CA GLU A 48 -18.31 51.31 19.20
C GLU A 48 -18.18 49.87 19.70
N PHE A 49 -17.47 49.64 20.82
CA PHE A 49 -17.42 48.31 21.43
C PHE A 49 -18.63 48.08 22.33
N TYR A 50 -19.15 46.86 22.31
CA TYR A 50 -20.26 46.41 23.14
C TYR A 50 -19.80 45.24 23.99
N THR A 51 -20.21 45.20 25.25
CA THR A 51 -19.94 44.08 26.17
C THR A 51 -21.20 43.78 26.97
N PHE A 52 -21.38 42.51 27.31
CA PHE A 52 -22.32 42.12 28.36
C PHE A 52 -21.69 42.48 29.70
N ASP A 53 -22.46 43.10 30.59
CA ASP A 53 -21.97 43.63 31.87
C ASP A 53 -22.43 42.80 33.08
N GLY A 54 -23.22 41.75 32.85
CA GLY A 54 -23.62 40.84 33.91
C GLY A 54 -24.24 39.54 33.42
N THR A 55 -24.73 38.77 34.39
CA THR A 55 -25.55 37.57 34.15
C THR A 55 -26.83 37.65 34.95
N LYS A 56 -27.87 36.99 34.45
CA LYS A 56 -29.21 36.97 35.03
C LYS A 56 -29.80 35.57 34.94
N VAL A 57 -30.41 35.11 36.03
CA VAL A 57 -31.19 33.87 36.02
C VAL A 57 -32.60 34.20 35.56
N GLY A 58 -33.02 33.58 34.46
CA GLY A 58 -34.34 33.72 33.89
C GLY A 58 -35.32 32.65 34.40
N GLU A 59 -36.47 32.57 33.74
CA GLU A 59 -37.46 31.52 34.00
C GLU A 59 -36.87 30.13 33.72
N LYS A 60 -37.29 29.12 34.51
CA LYS A 60 -36.81 27.73 34.43
C LYS A 60 -35.32 27.52 34.77
N ASP A 61 -34.75 28.39 35.62
CA ASP A 61 -33.37 28.30 36.14
C ASP A 61 -32.27 28.53 35.08
N GLU A 62 -32.62 28.98 33.88
CA GLU A 62 -31.68 29.22 32.79
C GLU A 62 -30.89 30.51 33.01
N THR A 63 -29.57 30.47 32.79
CA THR A 63 -28.69 31.64 32.94
C THR A 63 -28.52 32.37 31.61
N TYR A 64 -28.61 33.69 31.66
CA TYR A 64 -28.46 34.61 30.54
C TYR A 64 -27.28 35.55 30.79
N PHE A 65 -26.56 35.90 29.74
CA PHE A 65 -25.71 37.10 29.73
C PHE A 65 -26.61 38.31 29.52
N GLU A 66 -26.46 39.33 30.37
CA GLU A 66 -27.23 40.57 30.34
C GLU A 66 -26.33 41.73 29.92
N GLY A 67 -26.85 42.57 29.02
CA GLY A 67 -26.20 43.78 28.55
C GLY A 67 -27.22 44.83 28.16
N LYS A 68 -26.75 46.04 27.83
CA LYS A 68 -27.61 47.16 27.43
C LYS A 68 -28.47 46.79 26.22
N ALA A 69 -29.76 47.18 26.23
CA ALA A 69 -30.66 46.94 25.11
C ALA A 69 -30.10 47.47 23.78
N PHE A 70 -30.28 46.66 22.72
CA PHE A 70 -30.01 47.05 21.34
C PHE A 70 -31.26 46.73 20.50
N PRO A 71 -32.08 47.73 20.15
CA PRO A 71 -33.28 47.50 19.37
C PRO A 71 -32.90 47.17 17.91
N GLY A 72 -33.51 46.15 17.34
CA GLY A 72 -33.28 45.75 15.95
C GLY A 72 -33.87 44.39 15.64
N GLU A 73 -33.62 43.92 14.42
CA GLU A 73 -34.04 42.60 13.93
C GLU A 73 -32.80 41.72 13.72
N PHE A 74 -32.93 40.41 13.96
CA PHE A 74 -31.82 39.50 13.70
C PHE A 74 -31.59 39.33 12.20
N LEU A 75 -30.33 39.21 11.78
CA LEU A 75 -29.99 38.98 10.38
C LEU A 75 -30.69 37.74 9.79
N SER A 76 -30.79 36.68 10.57
CA SER A 76 -31.54 35.47 10.21
C SER A 76 -33.02 35.73 9.94
N ASP A 77 -33.69 36.51 10.81
CA ASP A 77 -35.11 36.85 10.63
C ASP A 77 -35.33 37.69 9.37
N ILE A 78 -34.41 38.62 9.06
CA ILE A 78 -34.45 39.38 7.81
C ILE A 78 -34.33 38.44 6.60
N LEU A 79 -33.41 37.46 6.64
CA LEU A 79 -33.19 36.52 5.53
C LEU A 79 -34.34 35.54 5.31
N GLU A 80 -35.09 35.21 6.37
CA GLU A 80 -36.24 34.30 6.35
C GLU A 80 -37.53 34.94 5.79
N LYS A 81 -37.56 36.27 5.60
CA LYS A 81 -38.69 36.94 4.96
C LYS A 81 -38.86 36.46 3.52
N GLU A 82 -40.11 36.24 3.12
CA GLU A 82 -40.46 35.89 1.73
C GLU A 82 -40.04 37.02 0.78
N ASP A 83 -40.48 38.25 1.10
CA ASP A 83 -40.17 39.47 0.37
C ASP A 83 -39.39 40.48 1.22
N PHE A 84 -38.49 41.22 0.57
CA PHE A 84 -37.71 42.28 1.20
C PHE A 84 -38.29 43.66 0.92
N GLU A 85 -38.60 44.40 1.97
CA GLU A 85 -38.85 45.84 1.88
C GLU A 85 -37.55 46.61 1.61
N ALA A 86 -37.64 47.88 1.25
CA ALA A 86 -36.45 48.73 1.01
C ALA A 86 -35.48 48.74 2.21
N LYS A 87 -36.03 48.77 3.44
CA LYS A 87 -35.23 48.73 4.68
C LYS A 87 -34.48 47.40 4.86
N ASP A 88 -35.05 46.28 4.41
CA ASP A 88 -34.44 44.95 4.52
C ASP A 88 -33.27 44.83 3.54
N ARG A 89 -33.48 45.29 2.29
CA ARG A 89 -32.41 45.34 1.27
C ARG A 89 -31.25 46.22 1.72
N LEU A 90 -31.57 47.40 2.28
CA LEU A 90 -30.56 48.29 2.85
C LEU A 90 -29.82 47.66 4.02
N SER A 91 -30.53 46.95 4.92
CA SER A 91 -29.93 46.22 6.05
C SER A 91 -28.92 45.18 5.59
N LEU A 92 -29.27 44.37 4.58
CA LEU A 92 -28.40 43.34 4.02
C LEU A 92 -27.18 43.94 3.30
N ALA A 93 -27.38 45.03 2.54
CA ALA A 93 -26.28 45.73 1.88
C ALA A 93 -25.32 46.39 2.89
N ASN A 94 -25.85 47.03 3.93
CA ASN A 94 -25.06 47.63 4.99
C ASN A 94 -24.36 46.57 5.83
N PHE A 95 -24.95 45.39 6.04
CA PHE A 95 -24.25 44.25 6.64
C PHE A 95 -23.01 43.85 5.83
N CYS A 96 -23.13 43.70 4.51
CA CYS A 96 -21.99 43.38 3.66
C CYS A 96 -20.91 44.47 3.72
N ARG A 97 -21.31 45.74 3.70
CA ARG A 97 -20.43 46.90 3.87
C ARG A 97 -19.74 46.92 5.24
N ALA A 98 -20.42 46.47 6.29
CA ALA A 98 -19.86 46.30 7.63
C ALA A 98 -18.73 45.26 7.63
N VAL A 99 -18.97 44.12 6.99
CA VAL A 99 -17.93 43.07 6.86
C VAL A 99 -16.75 43.56 6.03
N ASP A 100 -16.98 44.33 4.96
CA ASP A 100 -15.92 44.96 4.15
C ASP A 100 -15.06 45.90 5.01
N TYR A 101 -15.70 46.70 5.86
CA TYR A 101 -15.00 47.58 6.80
C TYR A 101 -14.15 46.79 7.80
N ILE A 102 -14.67 45.71 8.36
CA ILE A 102 -13.93 44.84 9.29
C ILE A 102 -12.71 44.22 8.57
N LEU A 103 -12.90 43.70 7.36
CA LEU A 103 -11.84 43.10 6.54
C LEU A 103 -10.70 44.08 6.25
N GLN A 104 -11.02 45.35 5.99
CA GLN A 104 -10.05 46.41 5.68
C GLN A 104 -9.34 46.97 6.91
N ASN A 105 -9.98 46.88 8.08
CA ASN A 105 -9.52 47.53 9.31
C ASN A 105 -9.21 46.54 10.44
N GLN A 106 -8.77 45.31 10.14
CA GLN A 106 -8.54 44.24 11.12
C GLN A 106 -7.65 44.68 12.31
N ASN A 107 -6.68 45.56 12.08
CA ASN A 107 -5.78 46.10 13.10
C ASN A 107 -6.51 46.91 14.19
N LEU A 108 -7.70 47.45 13.93
CA LEU A 108 -8.49 48.21 14.91
C LEU A 108 -9.12 47.32 15.99
N PHE A 109 -9.19 46.00 15.76
CA PHE A 109 -10.00 45.09 16.57
C PHE A 109 -9.18 44.17 17.48
N ASP A 110 -7.85 44.34 17.54
CA ASP A 110 -6.96 43.65 18.50
C ASP A 110 -7.19 42.12 18.59
N GLY A 111 -7.44 41.49 17.43
CA GLY A 111 -7.67 40.04 17.34
C GLY A 111 -9.06 39.56 17.72
N ALA A 112 -10.03 40.45 17.96
CA ALA A 112 -11.42 40.08 18.24
C ALA A 112 -12.11 39.43 17.01
N ASP A 113 -12.90 38.39 17.27
CA ASP A 113 -13.61 37.62 16.25
C ASP A 113 -15.11 37.98 16.24
N PHE A 114 -15.59 38.46 15.09
CA PHE A 114 -16.96 38.93 14.88
C PHE A 114 -17.75 38.02 13.92
N THR A 115 -17.34 36.76 13.77
CA THR A 115 -17.97 35.78 12.88
C THR A 115 -19.16 35.06 13.52
N ALA A 116 -20.01 35.81 14.22
CA ALA A 116 -21.28 35.29 14.73
C ALA A 116 -22.25 34.99 13.57
N GLY A 117 -23.10 33.98 13.76
CA GLY A 117 -24.12 33.57 12.80
C GLY A 117 -25.34 34.49 12.81
N GLY A 118 -26.35 34.17 12.00
CA GLY A 118 -27.49 35.05 11.74
C GLY A 118 -28.32 35.45 12.97
N LYS A 119 -28.28 34.68 14.07
CA LYS A 119 -28.93 35.03 15.35
C LYS A 119 -28.01 35.77 16.33
N GLY A 120 -26.72 35.87 16.03
CA GLY A 120 -25.73 36.66 16.76
C GLY A 120 -25.42 38.01 16.12
N ILE A 121 -26.16 38.39 15.07
CA ILE A 121 -26.05 39.67 14.39
C ILE A 121 -27.41 40.36 14.43
N ILE A 122 -27.45 41.57 14.97
CA ILE A 122 -28.68 42.36 15.14
C ILE A 122 -28.53 43.66 14.35
N ILE A 123 -29.52 43.95 13.51
CA ILE A 123 -29.52 45.11 12.62
C ILE A 123 -30.69 46.01 12.97
N LYS A 124 -30.37 47.26 13.28
CA LYS A 124 -31.34 48.36 13.30
C LYS A 124 -31.14 49.18 12.03
N SER A 125 -32.17 49.33 11.22
CA SER A 125 -32.10 50.19 10.04
C SER A 125 -33.16 51.28 10.11
N ASP A 126 -32.70 52.50 9.90
CA ASP A 126 -33.52 53.69 9.64
C ASP A 126 -33.48 53.98 8.12
N SER A 127 -34.09 55.08 7.65
CA SER A 127 -34.25 55.36 6.21
C SER A 127 -32.93 55.36 5.42
N ASP A 128 -31.84 55.86 6.02
CA ASP A 128 -30.56 56.08 5.35
C ASP A 128 -29.33 55.64 6.19
N SER A 129 -29.57 54.94 7.30
CA SER A 129 -28.50 54.49 8.19
C SER A 129 -28.83 53.17 8.86
N SER A 130 -27.80 52.36 9.13
CA SER A 130 -27.94 51.12 9.89
C SER A 130 -27.02 51.13 11.10
N HIS A 131 -27.44 50.51 12.19
CA HIS A 131 -26.60 50.18 13.33
C HIS A 131 -26.57 48.66 13.42
N ILE A 132 -25.37 48.07 13.37
CA ILE A 132 -25.21 46.62 13.31
C ILE A 132 -24.39 46.17 14.50
N LEU A 133 -25.00 45.38 15.38
CA LEU A 133 -24.33 44.72 16.48
C LEU A 133 -23.90 43.32 16.04
N PHE A 134 -22.59 43.08 16.04
CA PHE A 134 -22.00 41.75 15.95
C PHE A 134 -21.63 41.30 17.35
N LEU A 135 -22.28 40.24 17.83
CA LEU A 135 -21.87 39.61 19.08
C LEU A 135 -20.50 38.93 18.91
N SER A 136 -19.73 38.84 20.00
CA SER A 136 -18.48 38.06 20.01
C SER A 136 -18.73 36.63 19.50
N ALA A 137 -17.92 36.18 18.55
CA ALA A 137 -18.01 34.84 18.00
C ALA A 137 -17.78 33.77 19.08
N ALA A 138 -16.82 33.99 19.99
CA ALA A 138 -16.52 33.04 21.06
C ALA A 138 -17.70 32.90 22.05
N LEU A 139 -18.27 34.02 22.47
CA LEU A 139 -19.43 34.04 23.37
C LEU A 139 -20.65 33.39 22.72
N PHE A 140 -20.98 33.79 21.49
CA PHE A 140 -22.16 33.31 20.79
C PHE A 140 -22.03 31.83 20.40
N ASP A 141 -20.87 31.37 19.92
CA ASP A 141 -20.64 29.96 19.59
C ASP A 141 -20.75 29.06 20.83
N ALA A 142 -20.22 29.48 21.98
CA ALA A 142 -20.35 28.74 23.23
C ALA A 142 -21.82 28.59 23.64
N CYS A 143 -22.60 29.68 23.56
CA CYS A 143 -24.03 29.66 23.87
C CYS A 143 -24.81 28.78 22.87
N ALA A 144 -24.54 28.90 21.57
CA ALA A 144 -25.21 28.11 20.53
C ALA A 144 -24.93 26.60 20.66
N GLN A 145 -23.73 26.20 21.08
CA GLN A 145 -23.39 24.78 21.28
C GLN A 145 -24.18 24.12 22.41
N ASN A 146 -24.55 24.88 23.44
CA ASN A 146 -25.36 24.36 24.56
C ASN A 146 -26.83 24.11 24.16
N HIS A 147 -27.31 24.78 23.10
CA HIS A 147 -28.63 24.58 22.51
C HIS A 147 -28.62 23.42 21.50
N ARG A 148 -28.51 22.19 22.01
CA ARG A 148 -28.42 20.97 21.19
C ARG A 148 -29.62 20.84 20.24
N GLY A 149 -29.34 20.68 18.95
CA GLY A 149 -30.35 20.58 17.88
C GLY A 149 -30.46 21.85 17.03
N ASP A 150 -30.24 23.02 17.63
CA ASP A 150 -30.45 24.31 16.95
C ASP A 150 -29.16 24.92 16.40
N TYR A 151 -27.98 24.37 16.75
CA TYR A 151 -26.68 24.93 16.37
C TYR A 151 -26.54 25.21 14.87
N SER A 152 -27.12 24.36 14.02
CA SER A 152 -27.11 24.55 12.56
C SER A 152 -27.73 25.89 12.16
N GLU A 153 -28.96 26.15 12.63
CA GLU A 153 -29.72 27.37 12.32
C GLU A 153 -29.12 28.61 12.97
N LEU A 154 -28.68 28.49 14.23
CA LEU A 154 -28.16 29.62 14.99
C LEU A 154 -26.81 30.13 14.46
N GLN A 155 -25.90 29.20 14.13
CA GLN A 155 -24.49 29.48 13.86
C GLN A 155 -23.95 28.69 12.66
N GLY A 156 -24.26 27.40 12.59
CA GLY A 156 -23.54 26.42 11.79
C GLY A 156 -23.66 26.60 10.28
N LYS A 157 -24.73 27.21 9.76
CA LYS A 157 -24.88 27.55 8.33
C LYS A 157 -24.01 28.73 7.90
N TYR A 158 -23.61 29.59 8.82
CA TYR A 158 -22.88 30.84 8.56
C TYR A 158 -21.36 30.71 8.73
N ILE A 159 -20.90 29.64 9.38
CA ILE A 159 -19.49 29.45 9.71
C ILE A 159 -18.89 28.15 9.19
N TYR A 160 -17.57 28.19 8.95
CA TYR A 160 -16.75 27.04 8.67
C TYR A 160 -15.44 27.09 9.46
N LYS A 161 -15.41 26.44 10.63
CA LYS A 161 -14.30 26.48 11.61
C LYS A 161 -12.90 26.10 11.09
N GLY A 162 -12.78 25.57 9.86
CA GLY A 162 -11.51 25.25 9.23
C GLY A 162 -10.85 26.41 8.47
N LEU A 163 -11.49 27.59 8.42
CA LEU A 163 -11.01 28.78 7.73
C LEU A 163 -10.20 29.69 8.67
N ASP A 164 -9.27 30.45 8.09
CA ASP A 164 -8.71 31.59 8.80
C ASP A 164 -9.75 32.72 8.94
N TYR A 165 -9.50 33.67 9.85
CA TYR A 165 -10.46 34.74 10.18
C TYR A 165 -10.92 35.54 8.96
N GLU A 166 -9.99 35.89 8.07
CA GLU A 166 -10.29 36.64 6.86
C GLU A 166 -11.16 35.85 5.88
N GLN A 167 -10.83 34.58 5.65
CA GLN A 167 -11.66 33.69 4.85
C GLN A 167 -13.03 33.46 5.49
N GLN A 168 -13.11 33.39 6.82
CA GLN A 168 -14.34 33.18 7.56
C GLN A 168 -15.29 34.39 7.45
N LEU A 169 -14.76 35.62 7.50
CA LEU A 169 -15.55 36.84 7.25
C LEU A 169 -16.07 36.88 5.80
N CYS A 170 -15.22 36.58 4.82
CA CYS A 170 -15.64 36.45 3.43
C CYS A 170 -16.74 35.39 3.28
N PHE A 171 -16.58 34.22 3.90
CA PHE A 171 -17.55 33.13 3.88
C PHE A 171 -18.90 33.54 4.50
N LEU A 172 -18.88 34.24 5.64
CA LEU A 172 -20.08 34.78 6.29
C LEU A 172 -20.81 35.75 5.36
N ARG A 173 -20.11 36.75 4.81
CA ARG A 173 -20.67 37.72 3.86
C ARG A 173 -21.23 37.03 2.61
N GLY A 174 -20.47 36.09 2.06
CA GLY A 174 -20.88 35.30 0.90
C GLY A 174 -22.13 34.46 1.16
N THR A 175 -22.23 33.85 2.34
CA THR A 175 -23.40 33.06 2.76
C THR A 175 -24.65 33.94 2.84
N VAL A 176 -24.53 35.11 3.47
CA VAL A 176 -25.64 36.07 3.60
C VAL A 176 -26.07 36.61 2.24
N ALA A 177 -25.11 37.08 1.43
CA ALA A 177 -25.40 37.60 0.10
C ALA A 177 -26.01 36.54 -0.82
N TYR A 178 -25.49 35.31 -0.78
CA TYR A 178 -26.05 34.19 -1.53
C TYR A 178 -27.48 33.90 -1.08
N THR A 179 -27.74 33.80 0.22
CA THR A 179 -29.07 33.46 0.76
C THR A 179 -30.10 34.55 0.45
N ALA A 180 -29.70 35.82 0.54
CA ALA A 180 -30.56 36.95 0.17
C ALA A 180 -30.99 36.86 -1.31
N LEU A 181 -30.04 36.59 -2.21
CA LEU A 181 -30.29 36.53 -3.65
C LEU A 181 -30.99 35.24 -4.10
N ALA A 182 -30.57 34.09 -3.56
CA ALA A 182 -31.05 32.77 -3.98
C ALA A 182 -32.28 32.28 -3.22
N GLY A 183 -32.64 32.89 -2.08
CA GLY A 183 -33.71 32.40 -1.20
C GLY A 183 -33.37 31.15 -0.40
N HIS A 184 -32.18 30.59 -0.61
CA HIS A 184 -31.72 29.32 -0.06
C HIS A 184 -30.30 29.45 0.47
N PHE A 185 -29.95 28.71 1.51
CA PHE A 185 -28.57 28.68 1.97
C PHE A 185 -27.70 27.91 0.95
N PRO A 186 -26.42 28.28 0.77
CA PRO A 186 -25.54 27.53 -0.10
C PRO A 186 -25.27 26.11 0.41
N PHE A 187 -25.36 25.89 1.74
CA PHE A 187 -25.12 24.60 2.39
C PHE A 187 -26.15 24.34 3.51
N GLU A 188 -27.30 23.77 3.15
CA GLU A 188 -28.49 23.67 4.03
C GLU A 188 -28.48 22.50 5.03
N ASN A 189 -27.60 21.52 4.85
CA ASN A 189 -27.64 20.29 5.64
C ASN A 189 -27.52 20.57 7.15
N GLU A 190 -28.47 20.09 7.97
CA GLU A 190 -28.46 20.32 9.42
C GLU A 190 -27.30 19.61 10.12
N ASN A 191 -26.88 18.46 9.61
CA ASN A 191 -25.78 17.70 10.18
C ASN A 191 -24.45 18.39 9.88
N THR A 192 -23.78 18.86 10.94
CA THR A 192 -22.50 19.58 10.84
C THR A 192 -21.44 18.82 10.02
N SER A 193 -21.32 17.50 10.18
CA SER A 193 -20.33 16.71 9.44
C SER A 193 -20.66 16.65 7.95
N GLN A 194 -21.93 16.43 7.59
CA GLN A 194 -22.35 16.42 6.19
C GLN A 194 -22.24 17.81 5.55
N ARG A 195 -22.64 18.86 6.28
CA ARG A 195 -22.49 20.26 5.83
C ARG A 195 -21.03 20.62 5.58
N GLN A 196 -20.11 20.19 6.45
CA GLN A 196 -18.68 20.39 6.23
C GLN A 196 -18.16 19.64 4.99
N GLU A 197 -18.66 18.44 4.70
CA GLU A 197 -18.34 17.75 3.44
C GLU A 197 -18.87 18.51 2.23
N ASP A 198 -20.07 19.09 2.32
CA ASP A 198 -20.66 19.90 1.26
C ASP A 198 -19.85 21.19 1.02
N ILE A 199 -19.44 21.89 2.08
CA ILE A 199 -18.56 23.06 1.99
C ILE A 199 -17.22 22.66 1.34
N PHE A 200 -16.59 21.58 1.81
CA PHE A 200 -15.30 21.11 1.28
C PHE A 200 -15.39 20.72 -0.20
N ASP A 201 -16.49 20.09 -0.60
CA ASP A 201 -16.74 19.65 -1.97
C ASP A 201 -17.36 20.74 -2.85
N GLU A 202 -17.49 21.98 -2.34
CA GLU A 202 -18.07 23.14 -3.02
C GLU A 202 -19.51 22.85 -3.49
N ASN A 203 -20.29 22.07 -2.74
CA ASN A 203 -21.59 21.51 -3.10
C ASN A 203 -22.77 22.49 -2.93
N PHE A 204 -22.74 23.58 -3.69
CA PHE A 204 -23.86 24.53 -3.81
C PHE A 204 -24.24 24.75 -5.29
N ILE A 205 -25.40 25.36 -5.54
CA ILE A 205 -25.88 25.69 -6.90
C ILE A 205 -25.36 27.10 -7.29
N PRO A 206 -24.70 27.29 -8.43
CA PRO A 206 -24.29 28.61 -8.91
C PRO A 206 -25.41 29.66 -8.94
N LEU A 207 -25.08 30.93 -8.64
CA LEU A 207 -26.09 32.00 -8.54
C LEU A 207 -26.78 32.30 -9.86
N ASP A 208 -26.10 32.10 -10.99
CA ASP A 208 -26.66 32.30 -12.34
C ASP A 208 -27.81 31.33 -12.67
N LEU A 209 -27.88 30.17 -11.99
CA LEU A 209 -28.97 29.20 -12.10
C LEU A 209 -30.17 29.53 -11.21
N TRP A 210 -29.96 30.34 -10.16
CA TRP A 210 -31.04 30.91 -9.36
C TRP A 210 -31.56 32.20 -10.00
N ASN A 211 -30.65 33.08 -10.39
CA ASN A 211 -30.93 34.45 -10.83
C ASN A 211 -30.28 34.71 -12.21
N PRO A 212 -30.91 34.28 -13.31
CA PRO A 212 -30.39 34.55 -14.64
C PRO A 212 -30.23 36.05 -14.90
N GLY A 213 -29.03 36.46 -15.31
CA GLY A 213 -28.72 37.87 -15.59
C GLY A 213 -28.19 38.66 -14.39
N ILE A 214 -27.93 38.01 -13.26
CA ILE A 214 -27.14 38.61 -12.15
C ILE A 214 -25.79 39.12 -12.66
N ASP A 215 -25.30 40.22 -12.10
CA ASP A 215 -23.96 40.72 -12.37
C ASP A 215 -22.89 39.61 -12.15
N LYS A 216 -22.09 39.38 -13.19
CA LYS A 216 -21.12 38.28 -13.21
C LYS A 216 -20.00 38.46 -12.20
N ASN A 217 -19.57 39.70 -11.96
CA ASN A 217 -18.47 39.97 -11.03
C ASN A 217 -18.94 39.78 -9.58
N LEU A 218 -20.15 40.26 -9.27
CA LEU A 218 -20.78 40.03 -7.97
C LEU A 218 -21.00 38.54 -7.73
N ALA A 219 -21.60 37.82 -8.69
CA ALA A 219 -21.81 36.37 -8.58
C ALA A 219 -20.48 35.63 -8.37
N GLN A 220 -19.45 35.97 -9.14
CA GLN A 220 -18.11 35.40 -8.95
C GLN A 220 -17.54 35.69 -7.55
N SER A 221 -17.68 36.90 -7.05
CA SER A 221 -17.19 37.29 -5.73
C SER A 221 -17.89 36.52 -4.60
N ILE A 222 -19.22 36.40 -4.67
CA ILE A 222 -20.01 35.61 -3.71
C ILE A 222 -19.60 34.14 -3.76
N GLU A 223 -19.56 33.54 -4.95
CA GLU A 223 -19.23 32.14 -5.09
C GLU A 223 -17.79 31.82 -4.68
N SER A 224 -16.83 32.71 -4.96
CA SER A 224 -15.44 32.54 -4.53
C SER A 224 -15.30 32.64 -3.01
N SER A 225 -16.18 33.40 -2.34
CA SER A 225 -16.29 33.44 -0.88
C SER A 225 -16.78 32.09 -0.30
N LEU A 226 -17.65 31.38 -1.03
CA LEU A 226 -18.19 30.07 -0.63
C LEU A 226 -17.27 28.89 -0.98
N LYS A 227 -16.38 29.03 -1.96
CA LYS A 227 -15.40 28.01 -2.40
C LYS A 227 -14.16 27.94 -1.49
N ALA A 228 -14.35 28.23 -0.20
CA ALA A 228 -13.27 28.41 0.75
C ALA A 228 -12.35 27.18 0.87
N LYS A 229 -11.04 27.40 1.00
CA LYS A 229 -10.03 26.33 1.07
C LYS A 229 -9.40 26.29 2.45
N ILE A 230 -9.54 25.14 3.13
CA ILE A 230 -8.78 24.85 4.35
C ILE A 230 -7.31 24.78 3.98
N THR A 231 -6.48 25.59 4.63
CA THR A 231 -5.04 25.35 4.68
C THR A 231 -4.84 24.11 5.53
N GLN A 232 -4.46 22.97 4.94
CA GLN A 232 -4.05 21.82 5.75
C GLN A 232 -2.87 22.26 6.60
N SER A 233 -3.07 22.32 7.92
CA SER A 233 -1.98 22.46 8.88
C SER A 233 -0.96 21.36 8.56
N ILE A 234 0.24 21.78 8.20
CA ILE A 234 1.35 20.86 7.98
C ILE A 234 1.60 20.19 9.33
N MET A 235 1.30 18.89 9.42
CA MET A 235 1.59 18.08 10.60
C MET A 235 3.08 18.27 10.97
N ALA A 236 3.34 18.66 12.22
CA ALA A 236 4.70 18.88 12.72
C ALA A 236 5.60 17.67 12.40
N GLY A 237 6.66 17.89 11.62
CA GLY A 237 7.61 16.85 11.20
C GLY A 237 7.59 16.47 9.71
N LYS A 238 6.63 16.93 8.90
CA LYS A 238 6.70 16.80 7.43
C LYS A 238 7.31 18.06 6.81
N LYS A 239 8.52 17.94 6.26
CA LYS A 239 9.17 19.02 5.50
C LYS A 239 8.22 19.54 4.40
N ASN A 240 7.97 20.85 4.45
CA ASN A 240 7.32 21.73 3.49
C ASN A 240 7.07 21.10 2.10
N LEU A 241 5.93 20.43 1.96
CA LEU A 241 5.21 20.39 0.69
C LEU A 241 3.99 21.26 0.90
N THR A 242 4.20 22.58 1.01
CA THR A 242 3.12 23.51 0.68
C THR A 242 2.73 23.17 -0.75
N ASP A 243 1.51 22.66 -0.92
CA ASP A 243 0.94 22.48 -2.25
C ASP A 243 0.77 23.88 -2.85
N VAL A 244 1.82 24.36 -3.54
CA VAL A 244 1.89 25.70 -4.15
C VAL A 244 0.67 25.94 -5.03
N LYS A 245 0.13 24.89 -5.66
CA LYS A 245 -1.08 24.98 -6.47
C LYS A 245 -2.32 25.20 -5.62
N ALA A 246 -2.45 24.52 -4.48
CA ALA A 246 -3.54 24.75 -3.53
C ALA A 246 -3.48 26.15 -2.92
N GLU A 247 -2.28 26.62 -2.55
CA GLU A 247 -2.08 27.96 -1.99
C GLU A 247 -2.35 29.07 -3.01
N ASN A 248 -1.85 28.93 -4.25
CA ASN A 248 -2.18 29.88 -5.33
C ASN A 248 -3.68 29.92 -5.62
N LYS A 249 -4.37 28.76 -5.57
CA LYS A 249 -5.82 28.70 -5.73
C LYS A 249 -6.53 29.39 -4.56
N LYS A 250 -6.08 29.19 -3.31
CA LYS A 250 -6.60 29.88 -2.12
C LYS A 250 -6.49 31.40 -2.28
N GLN A 251 -5.31 31.91 -2.63
CA GLN A 251 -5.07 33.35 -2.80
C GLN A 251 -5.91 33.96 -3.93
N LYS A 252 -6.05 33.23 -5.05
CA LYS A 252 -6.93 33.64 -6.16
C LYS A 252 -8.38 33.78 -5.70
N LEU A 253 -8.91 32.76 -5.02
CA LEU A 253 -10.29 32.78 -4.52
C LEU A 253 -10.51 33.90 -3.51
N LEU A 254 -9.54 34.13 -2.62
CA LEU A 254 -9.62 35.22 -1.64
C LEU A 254 -9.61 36.60 -2.30
N LYS A 255 -8.81 36.79 -3.35
CA LYS A 255 -8.80 38.04 -4.14
C LYS A 255 -10.15 38.28 -4.82
N GLU A 256 -10.74 37.24 -5.42
CA GLU A 256 -12.06 37.32 -6.05
C GLU A 256 -13.16 37.58 -5.01
N ALA A 257 -13.10 36.92 -3.85
CA ALA A 257 -13.99 37.18 -2.73
C ALA A 257 -13.89 38.64 -2.26
N LYS A 258 -12.70 39.21 -2.13
CA LYS A 258 -12.52 40.61 -1.71
C LYS A 258 -12.99 41.65 -2.75
N ALA A 259 -13.25 41.25 -3.99
CA ALA A 259 -13.79 42.13 -5.02
C ALA A 259 -15.32 42.33 -4.94
N PHE A 260 -15.93 42.01 -3.81
CA PHE A 260 -17.36 42.19 -3.56
C PHE A 260 -17.72 43.68 -3.56
N ASP A 261 -18.84 44.04 -4.18
CA ASP A 261 -19.34 45.41 -4.23
C ASP A 261 -20.75 45.49 -3.62
N SER A 262 -20.84 46.13 -2.45
CA SER A 262 -22.08 46.27 -1.70
C SER A 262 -23.13 47.14 -2.40
N ASN A 263 -22.74 48.06 -3.29
CA ASN A 263 -23.68 48.89 -4.06
C ASN A 263 -24.28 48.09 -5.24
N ILE A 264 -23.45 47.29 -5.92
CA ILE A 264 -23.94 46.36 -6.95
C ILE A 264 -24.85 45.32 -6.29
N PHE A 265 -24.47 44.81 -5.12
CA PHE A 265 -25.34 43.90 -4.36
C PHE A 265 -26.70 44.51 -4.03
N LEU A 266 -26.75 45.76 -3.55
CA LEU A 266 -28.02 46.45 -3.29
C LEU A 266 -28.87 46.58 -4.56
N SER A 267 -28.28 46.95 -5.70
CA SER A 267 -29.01 47.07 -6.96
C SER A 267 -29.50 45.73 -7.52
N GLU A 268 -28.77 44.64 -7.27
CA GLU A 268 -29.25 43.29 -7.59
C GLU A 268 -30.40 42.86 -6.66
N LEU A 269 -30.40 43.23 -5.38
CA LEU A 269 -31.52 42.95 -4.47
C LEU A 269 -32.82 43.68 -4.84
N GLU A 270 -32.72 44.81 -5.54
CA GLU A 270 -33.88 45.55 -6.06
C GLU A 270 -34.49 44.89 -7.30
N LYS A 271 -33.73 44.05 -8.01
CA LYS A 271 -34.25 43.24 -9.10
C LYS A 271 -35.03 42.08 -8.49
N ASP A 272 -36.31 41.99 -8.79
CA ASP A 272 -37.15 40.88 -8.33
C ASP A 272 -36.72 39.56 -9.00
N PHE A 273 -35.80 38.86 -8.33
CA PHE A 273 -35.31 37.55 -8.73
C PHE A 273 -36.05 36.40 -8.04
N ARG A 274 -36.54 36.62 -6.81
CA ARG A 274 -37.24 35.60 -6.03
C ARG A 274 -38.59 35.21 -6.66
N GLY A 275 -39.30 36.17 -7.26
CA GLY A 275 -40.53 35.90 -8.02
C GLY A 275 -40.35 35.08 -9.32
N LYS A 276 -39.10 34.77 -9.74
CA LYS A 276 -38.80 34.01 -10.97
C LYS A 276 -38.35 32.58 -10.72
N GLN A 277 -38.40 32.11 -9.48
CA GLN A 277 -37.92 30.76 -9.12
C GLN A 277 -38.79 29.62 -9.68
N ASP A 278 -40.05 29.92 -10.01
CA ASP A 278 -41.06 28.99 -10.55
C ASP A 278 -40.94 28.71 -12.06
N ASP A 279 -39.93 29.26 -12.75
CA ASP A 279 -39.66 28.92 -14.15
C ASP A 279 -39.21 27.45 -14.27
N GLU A 280 -40.06 26.63 -14.88
CA GLU A 280 -39.86 25.18 -15.10
C GLU A 280 -38.53 24.90 -15.83
N SER A 281 -38.14 25.74 -16.78
CA SER A 281 -36.89 25.57 -17.55
C SER A 281 -35.63 25.81 -16.71
N LEU A 282 -35.72 26.68 -15.70
CA LEU A 282 -34.64 26.91 -14.74
C LEU A 282 -34.60 25.79 -13.69
N ALA A 283 -35.77 25.31 -13.25
CA ALA A 283 -35.87 24.18 -12.33
C ALA A 283 -35.21 22.92 -12.91
N GLU A 284 -35.44 22.60 -14.19
CA GLU A 284 -34.77 21.48 -14.88
C GLU A 284 -33.24 21.66 -14.94
N LYS A 285 -32.76 22.87 -15.24
CA LYS A 285 -31.32 23.17 -15.24
C LYS A 285 -30.69 23.00 -13.85
N ARG A 286 -31.38 23.43 -12.79
CA ARG A 286 -30.94 23.21 -11.40
C ARG A 286 -30.90 21.72 -11.06
N GLN A 287 -31.94 20.97 -11.39
CA GLN A 287 -32.02 19.54 -11.08
C GLN A 287 -30.96 18.72 -11.82
N SER A 288 -30.72 19.02 -13.11
CA SER A 288 -29.68 18.38 -13.90
C SER A 288 -28.27 18.71 -13.36
N PHE A 289 -28.03 19.94 -12.93
CA PHE A 289 -26.80 20.34 -12.25
C PHE A 289 -26.58 19.55 -10.95
N VAL A 290 -27.59 19.50 -10.07
CA VAL A 290 -27.53 18.77 -8.80
C VAL A 290 -27.28 17.28 -9.02
N SER A 291 -27.99 16.66 -9.97
CA SER A 291 -27.83 15.23 -10.28
C SER A 291 -26.43 14.91 -10.79
N ARG A 292 -25.92 15.73 -11.71
CA ARG A 292 -24.54 15.60 -12.23
C ARG A 292 -23.52 15.78 -11.11
N LYS A 293 -23.67 16.80 -10.28
CA LYS A 293 -22.75 17.09 -9.17
C LYS A 293 -22.75 15.97 -8.13
N ASN A 294 -23.92 15.52 -7.69
CA ASN A 294 -24.06 14.43 -6.71
C ASN A 294 -23.45 13.11 -7.19
N SER A 295 -23.61 12.77 -8.47
CA SER A 295 -22.98 11.55 -9.02
C SER A 295 -21.45 11.62 -8.99
N GLN A 296 -20.86 12.76 -9.34
CA GLN A 296 -19.42 12.99 -9.26
C GLN A 296 -18.92 12.97 -7.81
N LEU A 297 -19.63 13.64 -6.91
CA LEU A 297 -19.28 13.70 -5.49
C LEU A 297 -19.36 12.33 -4.82
N ARG A 298 -20.36 11.51 -5.15
CA ARG A 298 -20.48 10.15 -4.62
C ARG A 298 -19.24 9.31 -4.91
N VAL A 299 -18.73 9.34 -6.15
CA VAL A 299 -17.51 8.62 -6.53
C VAL A 299 -16.30 9.19 -5.80
N LYS A 300 -16.14 10.52 -5.78
CA LYS A 300 -15.01 11.20 -5.14
C LYS A 300 -14.96 10.93 -3.63
N ARG A 301 -16.09 11.02 -2.93
CA ARG A 301 -16.24 10.70 -1.50
C ARG A 301 -15.97 9.23 -1.23
N PHE A 302 -16.49 8.32 -2.06
CA PHE A 302 -16.22 6.88 -1.93
C PHE A 302 -14.73 6.55 -2.03
N LEU A 303 -14.03 7.12 -3.03
CA LEU A 303 -12.59 6.95 -3.19
C LEU A 303 -11.80 7.55 -2.03
N ARG A 304 -12.14 8.78 -1.60
CA ARG A 304 -11.51 9.45 -0.45
C ARG A 304 -11.65 8.62 0.82
N ARG A 305 -12.85 8.10 1.11
CA ARG A 305 -13.14 7.32 2.32
C ARG A 305 -12.51 5.93 2.32
N ASN A 306 -12.38 5.29 1.14
CA ASN A 306 -11.91 3.91 1.03
C ASN A 306 -10.49 3.76 0.46
N LYS A 307 -9.73 4.86 0.27
CA LYS A 307 -8.39 4.84 -0.35
C LYS A 307 -7.48 3.75 0.24
N SER A 308 -7.38 3.68 1.56
CA SER A 308 -6.52 2.69 2.24
C SER A 308 -6.98 1.25 2.01
N ARG A 309 -8.30 1.02 2.00
CA ARG A 309 -8.88 -0.32 1.75
C ARG A 309 -8.66 -0.76 0.31
N ILE A 310 -8.80 0.15 -0.65
CA ILE A 310 -8.53 -0.11 -2.07
C ILE A 310 -7.06 -0.47 -2.28
N ILE A 311 -6.14 0.32 -1.70
CA ILE A 311 -4.69 0.04 -1.78
C ILE A 311 -4.36 -1.34 -1.19
N ALA A 312 -4.91 -1.67 -0.02
CA ALA A 312 -4.70 -2.98 0.60
C ALA A 312 -5.24 -4.13 -0.28
N ALA A 313 -6.42 -3.98 -0.86
CA ALA A 313 -7.00 -4.99 -1.75
C ALA A 313 -6.13 -5.24 -2.99
N VAL A 314 -5.62 -4.18 -3.62
CA VAL A 314 -4.71 -4.29 -4.78
C VAL A 314 -3.41 -5.01 -4.39
N ALA A 315 -2.83 -4.68 -3.23
CA ALA A 315 -1.62 -5.34 -2.75
C ALA A 315 -1.84 -6.85 -2.55
N VAL A 316 -2.96 -7.26 -1.93
CA VAL A 316 -3.30 -8.68 -1.74
C VAL A 316 -3.39 -9.43 -3.08
N ILE A 317 -4.03 -8.84 -4.09
CA ILE A 317 -4.15 -9.45 -5.42
C ILE A 317 -2.76 -9.64 -6.06
N LEU A 318 -1.89 -8.63 -5.96
CA LEU A 318 -0.53 -8.71 -6.49
C LEU A 318 0.30 -9.79 -5.78
N PHE A 319 0.23 -9.88 -4.45
CA PHE A 319 0.92 -10.93 -3.69
C PHE A 319 0.41 -12.32 -4.01
N ALA A 320 -0.91 -12.51 -4.13
CA ALA A 320 -1.50 -13.78 -4.52
C ALA A 320 -1.05 -14.19 -5.94
N SER A 321 -0.99 -13.24 -6.87
CA SER A 321 -0.55 -13.47 -8.25
C SER A 321 0.94 -13.84 -8.31
N TRP A 322 1.78 -13.15 -7.54
CA TRP A 322 3.20 -13.47 -7.41
C TRP A 322 3.44 -14.85 -6.78
N GLY A 323 2.68 -15.19 -5.73
CA GLY A 323 2.71 -16.53 -5.12
C GLY A 323 2.32 -17.63 -6.10
N ALA A 324 1.27 -17.43 -6.88
CA ALA A 324 0.83 -18.37 -7.91
C ALA A 324 1.89 -18.58 -9.01
N ASP A 325 2.50 -17.51 -9.52
CA ASP A 325 3.57 -17.59 -10.52
C ASP A 325 4.81 -18.34 -10.00
N SER A 326 5.20 -18.08 -8.75
CA SER A 326 6.31 -18.79 -8.09
C SER A 326 6.03 -20.29 -7.98
N MET A 327 4.83 -20.68 -7.56
CA MET A 327 4.42 -22.08 -7.50
C MET A 327 4.39 -22.75 -8.88
N ILE A 328 3.89 -22.06 -9.91
CA ILE A 328 3.89 -22.57 -11.30
C ILE A 328 5.33 -22.81 -11.79
N LYS A 329 6.23 -21.86 -11.56
CA LYS A 329 7.66 -21.99 -11.92
C LYS A 329 8.34 -23.13 -11.18
N GLN A 330 8.10 -23.29 -9.87
CA GLN A 330 8.66 -24.40 -9.10
C GLN A 330 8.13 -25.75 -9.58
N ASN A 331 6.82 -25.86 -9.83
CA ASN A 331 6.20 -27.08 -10.34
C ASN A 331 6.69 -27.43 -11.75
N GLY A 332 6.97 -26.42 -12.59
CA GLY A 332 7.53 -26.60 -13.93
C GLY A 332 8.94 -27.21 -13.94
N LYS A 333 9.75 -26.92 -12.91
CA LYS A 333 11.12 -27.44 -12.77
C LYS A 333 11.20 -28.90 -12.32
N LEU A 334 10.09 -29.53 -11.92
CA LEU A 334 10.09 -30.94 -11.56
C LEU A 334 10.34 -31.82 -12.79
N LEU A 335 11.19 -32.84 -12.64
CA LEU A 335 11.54 -33.77 -13.70
C LEU A 335 10.31 -34.62 -14.14
N THR A 336 10.29 -35.03 -15.40
CA THR A 336 9.24 -35.92 -15.92
C THR A 336 9.81 -37.01 -16.81
N THR A 337 9.40 -38.26 -16.60
CA THR A 337 9.71 -39.41 -17.47
C THR A 337 8.81 -39.51 -18.70
N ARG A 338 8.12 -38.42 -19.04
CA ARG A 338 7.21 -38.36 -20.19
C ARG A 338 8.04 -38.26 -21.45
N GLY A 339 7.74 -39.11 -22.44
CA GLY A 339 8.49 -39.17 -23.70
C GLY A 339 9.78 -40.01 -23.63
N MET A 340 10.12 -40.57 -22.46
CA MET A 340 11.25 -41.48 -22.30
C MET A 340 10.85 -42.93 -22.58
N THR A 341 11.80 -43.71 -23.08
CA THR A 341 11.75 -45.18 -23.08
C THR A 341 11.88 -45.75 -21.66
N SER A 342 11.60 -47.03 -21.48
CA SER A 342 11.73 -47.72 -20.19
C SER A 342 13.18 -47.71 -19.67
N ILE A 343 14.16 -47.86 -20.56
CA ILE A 343 15.59 -47.80 -20.23
C ILE A 343 16.04 -46.38 -19.83
N GLU A 344 15.58 -45.35 -20.55
CA GLU A 344 15.89 -43.95 -20.21
C GLU A 344 15.24 -43.52 -18.89
N ALA A 345 14.02 -43.99 -18.61
CA ALA A 345 13.36 -43.74 -17.33
C ALA A 345 14.10 -44.44 -16.16
N THR A 346 14.69 -45.60 -16.41
CA THR A 346 15.55 -46.32 -15.46
C THR A 346 16.85 -45.57 -15.22
N GLN A 347 17.50 -45.08 -16.29
CA GLN A 347 18.69 -44.25 -16.18
C GLN A 347 18.38 -42.96 -15.40
N ALA A 348 17.24 -42.31 -15.68
CA ALA A 348 16.81 -41.09 -14.98
C ALA A 348 16.62 -41.32 -13.48
N TYR A 349 16.06 -42.47 -13.09
CA TYR A 349 15.95 -42.87 -11.70
C TYR A 349 17.33 -42.94 -11.01
N TYR A 350 18.31 -43.59 -11.62
CA TYR A 350 19.67 -43.66 -11.06
C TYR A 350 20.40 -42.33 -11.08
N SER A 351 20.17 -41.49 -12.08
CA SER A 351 20.74 -40.14 -12.08
C SER A 351 20.23 -39.26 -10.96
N MET A 352 18.95 -39.41 -10.58
CA MET A 352 18.42 -38.69 -9.42
C MET A 352 19.02 -39.22 -8.11
N ILE A 353 19.28 -40.52 -8.00
CA ILE A 353 20.02 -41.09 -6.86
C ILE A 353 21.42 -40.49 -6.83
N HIS A 354 22.16 -40.53 -7.94
CA HIS A 354 23.51 -40.00 -8.07
C HIS A 354 23.63 -38.54 -7.62
N ARG A 355 22.63 -37.70 -7.93
CA ARG A 355 22.58 -36.26 -7.57
C ARG A 355 21.89 -35.95 -6.24
N MET A 356 21.33 -36.93 -5.54
CA MET A 356 20.45 -36.74 -4.37
C MET A 356 19.23 -35.86 -4.66
N GLU A 357 18.62 -35.96 -5.86
CA GLU A 357 17.45 -35.16 -6.24
C GLU A 357 16.15 -35.74 -5.66
N VAL A 358 15.89 -35.44 -4.38
CA VAL A 358 14.73 -35.94 -3.63
C VAL A 358 13.39 -35.61 -4.32
N SER A 359 13.19 -34.37 -4.77
CA SER A 359 11.94 -33.97 -5.43
C SER A 359 11.71 -34.69 -6.77
N GLY A 360 12.79 -34.98 -7.51
CA GLY A 360 12.73 -35.76 -8.75
C GLY A 360 12.39 -37.23 -8.47
N LEU A 361 13.04 -37.84 -7.48
CA LEU A 361 12.79 -39.23 -7.09
C LEU A 361 11.32 -39.45 -6.73
N GLN A 362 10.73 -38.56 -5.93
CA GLN A 362 9.33 -38.65 -5.52
C GLN A 362 8.35 -38.68 -6.71
N GLU A 363 8.71 -38.06 -7.84
CA GLU A 363 7.88 -38.02 -9.05
C GLU A 363 7.96 -39.28 -9.92
N VAL A 364 9.06 -40.00 -9.81
CA VAL A 364 9.38 -41.19 -10.62
C VAL A 364 9.02 -42.48 -9.88
N ILE A 365 9.13 -42.52 -8.54
CA ILE A 365 8.85 -43.71 -7.73
C ILE A 365 7.38 -43.82 -7.30
N LYS A 366 6.86 -45.06 -7.17
CA LYS A 366 5.52 -45.32 -6.61
C LYS A 366 5.45 -46.54 -5.66
N GLY A 367 6.53 -47.32 -5.54
CA GLY A 367 6.58 -48.59 -4.78
C GLY A 367 6.90 -48.45 -3.29
N LYS A 368 6.67 -49.52 -2.50
CA LYS A 368 7.06 -49.57 -1.08
C LYS A 368 8.58 -49.72 -0.91
N LYS A 369 9.23 -50.67 -1.59
CA LYS A 369 10.69 -50.87 -1.50
C LYS A 369 11.50 -49.65 -1.98
N THR A 370 11.00 -48.93 -2.99
CA THR A 370 11.61 -47.67 -3.45
C THR A 370 11.51 -46.54 -2.42
N LYS A 371 10.59 -46.60 -1.45
CA LYS A 371 10.48 -45.58 -0.39
C LYS A 371 11.59 -45.70 0.65
N ASP A 372 12.11 -46.89 0.91
CA ASP A 372 13.18 -47.08 1.88
C ASP A 372 14.50 -46.48 1.36
N LEU A 373 14.83 -46.74 0.09
CA LEU A 373 15.96 -46.09 -0.58
C LEU A 373 15.77 -44.56 -0.67
N PHE A 374 14.56 -44.12 -1.01
CA PHE A 374 14.22 -42.69 -0.99
C PHE A 374 14.44 -42.05 0.39
N ALA A 375 14.04 -42.72 1.47
CA ALA A 375 14.26 -42.23 2.83
C ALA A 375 15.75 -42.12 3.16
N LYS A 376 16.55 -43.11 2.75
CA LYS A 376 18.02 -43.09 2.90
C LYS A 376 18.66 -41.91 2.15
N ILE A 377 18.31 -41.72 0.88
CA ILE A 377 18.81 -40.61 0.07
C ILE A 377 18.35 -39.26 0.65
N SER A 378 17.09 -39.17 1.09
CA SER A 378 16.56 -37.97 1.73
C SER A 378 17.32 -37.61 2.99
N ALA A 379 17.62 -38.59 3.85
CA ALA A 379 18.41 -38.39 5.06
C ALA A 379 19.83 -37.89 4.71
N TYR A 380 20.47 -38.49 3.72
CA TYR A 380 21.80 -38.08 3.28
C TYR A 380 21.80 -36.67 2.65
N TYR A 381 20.79 -36.32 1.86
CA TYR A 381 20.59 -34.97 1.32
C TYR A 381 20.47 -33.93 2.43
N VAL A 382 19.65 -34.20 3.44
CA VAL A 382 19.47 -33.30 4.60
C VAL A 382 20.79 -33.13 5.35
N ALA A 383 21.50 -34.23 5.63
CA ALA A 383 22.81 -34.18 6.29
C ALA A 383 23.82 -33.36 5.46
N SER A 384 23.83 -33.52 4.14
CA SER A 384 24.67 -32.72 3.22
C SER A 384 24.34 -31.22 3.27
N LYS A 385 23.04 -30.86 3.28
CA LYS A 385 22.61 -29.46 3.40
C LYS A 385 22.94 -28.84 4.76
N GLN A 386 22.78 -29.60 5.85
CA GLN A 386 23.18 -29.15 7.18
C GLN A 386 24.70 -28.92 7.27
N ARG A 387 25.51 -29.83 6.70
CA ARG A 387 26.97 -29.64 6.62
C ARG A 387 27.35 -28.37 5.86
N LEU A 388 26.74 -28.12 4.70
CA LEU A 388 26.98 -26.90 3.92
C LEU A 388 26.63 -25.61 4.68
N GLN A 389 25.65 -25.64 5.59
CA GLN A 389 25.31 -24.49 6.44
C GLN A 389 26.34 -24.25 7.54
N VAL A 390 26.90 -25.32 8.12
CA VAL A 390 27.88 -25.24 9.22
C VAL A 390 29.30 -25.00 8.70
N HIS A 391 29.65 -25.62 7.57
CA HIS A 391 30.95 -25.54 6.91
C HIS A 391 30.75 -25.35 5.40
N PRO A 392 30.67 -24.10 4.91
CA PRO A 392 30.42 -23.79 3.50
C PRO A 392 31.44 -24.40 2.52
N ASP A 393 32.62 -24.78 3.01
CA ASP A 393 33.71 -25.41 2.26
C ASP A 393 33.73 -26.95 2.35
N ASN A 394 32.80 -27.57 3.08
CA ASN A 394 32.65 -29.03 3.23
C ASN A 394 31.37 -29.55 2.53
N GLY A 395 31.33 -29.43 1.20
CA GLY A 395 30.21 -29.89 0.40
C GLY A 395 30.13 -31.41 0.24
N THR A 396 29.12 -31.88 -0.48
CA THR A 396 29.08 -33.26 -0.99
C THR A 396 29.11 -33.20 -2.51
N VAL A 397 30.03 -33.96 -3.11
CA VAL A 397 30.23 -34.03 -4.57
C VAL A 397 30.13 -35.48 -5.03
N THR A 398 29.91 -35.66 -6.33
CA THR A 398 29.88 -36.99 -6.93
C THR A 398 31.28 -37.61 -6.97
N PRO A 399 31.42 -38.96 -6.96
CA PRO A 399 32.73 -39.59 -6.95
C PRO A 399 33.63 -39.17 -8.13
N ALA A 400 33.06 -38.93 -9.31
CA ALA A 400 33.79 -38.42 -10.46
C ALA A 400 34.24 -36.96 -10.28
N LYS A 401 33.36 -36.08 -9.77
CA LYS A 401 33.69 -34.66 -9.53
C LYS A 401 34.77 -34.51 -8.48
N TRP A 402 34.82 -35.41 -7.50
CA TRP A 402 35.76 -35.37 -6.37
C TRP A 402 37.23 -35.26 -6.80
N PHE A 403 37.63 -35.98 -7.87
CA PHE A 403 39.00 -35.97 -8.40
C PHE A 403 39.47 -34.60 -8.91
N PHE A 404 38.56 -33.72 -9.28
CA PHE A 404 38.91 -32.39 -9.81
C PHE A 404 39.06 -31.32 -8.73
N TYR A 405 38.91 -31.66 -7.43
CA TYR A 405 39.03 -30.69 -6.33
C TYR A 405 40.45 -30.65 -5.73
N ARG A 406 40.91 -29.42 -5.44
CA ARG A 406 42.31 -29.14 -5.07
C ARG A 406 42.73 -29.52 -3.65
N LYS A 407 41.82 -29.50 -2.68
CA LYS A 407 42.13 -29.75 -1.27
C LYS A 407 41.88 -31.23 -0.97
N ALA A 408 42.78 -31.90 -0.24
CA ALA A 408 42.52 -33.20 0.36
C ALA A 408 41.15 -33.17 1.03
N SER A 409 40.18 -33.83 0.38
CA SER A 409 38.83 -33.31 0.25
C SER A 409 38.13 -33.04 1.59
N LYS A 410 37.90 -31.76 1.86
CA LYS A 410 36.81 -31.31 2.73
C LYS A 410 35.44 -31.75 2.20
N ASN A 411 35.34 -31.98 0.89
CA ASN A 411 34.15 -32.48 0.24
C ASN A 411 33.96 -33.99 0.45
N TRP A 412 32.75 -34.39 0.81
CA TRP A 412 32.36 -35.79 0.93
C TRP A 412 31.94 -36.36 -0.42
N MET A 413 32.23 -37.63 -0.66
CA MET A 413 31.71 -38.34 -1.84
C MET A 413 30.31 -38.88 -1.58
N PHE A 414 29.40 -38.67 -2.53
CA PHE A 414 28.17 -39.41 -2.63
C PHE A 414 27.75 -39.57 -4.08
N GLY A 415 27.41 -40.78 -4.50
CA GLY A 415 26.79 -41.01 -5.79
C GLY A 415 27.05 -42.39 -6.33
N ILE A 416 26.61 -42.60 -7.56
CA ILE A 416 26.76 -43.85 -8.30
C ILE A 416 27.98 -43.80 -9.22
N THR A 417 28.71 -44.91 -9.36
CA THR A 417 29.75 -45.11 -10.38
C THR A 417 29.53 -46.41 -11.16
N LYS A 418 30.01 -46.46 -12.42
CA LYS A 418 29.95 -47.63 -13.30
C LYS A 418 28.54 -48.20 -13.45
N LEU A 419 27.57 -47.35 -13.75
CA LEU A 419 26.19 -47.76 -13.95
C LEU A 419 26.07 -48.55 -15.26
N THR A 420 25.58 -49.78 -15.16
CA THR A 420 25.12 -50.55 -16.31
C THR A 420 23.63 -50.87 -16.17
N ILE A 421 22.92 -50.89 -17.30
CA ILE A 421 21.51 -51.30 -17.38
C ILE A 421 21.41 -52.32 -18.51
N ASP A 422 20.93 -53.52 -18.18
CA ASP A 422 20.89 -54.69 -19.06
C ASP A 422 22.24 -55.00 -19.73
N GLY A 423 23.34 -54.75 -18.99
CA GLY A 423 24.71 -54.99 -19.44
C GLY A 423 25.31 -53.88 -20.30
N GLN A 424 24.55 -52.85 -20.67
CA GLN A 424 25.06 -51.67 -21.37
C GLN A 424 25.47 -50.58 -20.36
N GLU A 425 26.62 -49.95 -20.56
CA GLU A 425 27.12 -48.85 -19.73
C GLU A 425 26.36 -47.55 -20.01
N PHE A 426 26.09 -46.79 -18.95
CA PHE A 426 25.42 -45.50 -19.01
C PHE A 426 26.04 -44.51 -18.02
N ALA A 427 26.27 -43.27 -18.46
CA ALA A 427 26.64 -42.19 -17.55
C ALA A 427 25.57 -41.96 -16.48
N ALA A 428 26.00 -41.88 -15.22
CA ALA A 428 25.10 -41.66 -14.09
C ALA A 428 24.58 -40.20 -13.99
N ASP A 429 25.19 -39.23 -14.66
CA ASP A 429 24.88 -37.79 -14.51
C ASP A 429 24.19 -37.17 -15.74
N LYS A 430 23.40 -37.93 -16.52
CA LYS A 430 22.64 -37.43 -17.68
C LYS A 430 21.52 -36.45 -17.28
N LYS A 431 21.34 -35.34 -18.02
CA LYS A 431 20.23 -34.38 -17.83
C LYS A 431 18.97 -34.89 -18.53
N TYR A 432 17.81 -34.63 -17.93
CA TYR A 432 16.51 -35.12 -18.42
C TYR A 432 15.45 -34.02 -18.46
N PRO A 433 14.41 -34.16 -19.31
CA PRO A 433 13.33 -33.18 -19.43
C PRO A 433 12.58 -32.95 -18.13
N VAL A 434 12.21 -31.69 -17.94
CA VAL A 434 11.34 -31.21 -16.85
C VAL A 434 9.93 -30.97 -17.36
N ARG A 435 8.96 -30.80 -16.45
CA ARG A 435 7.55 -30.61 -16.81
C ARG A 435 7.32 -29.40 -17.70
N SER A 436 8.13 -28.33 -17.55
CA SER A 436 8.06 -27.14 -18.40
C SER A 436 8.41 -27.39 -19.85
N ASP A 437 9.19 -28.44 -20.15
CA ASP A 437 9.60 -28.78 -21.52
C ASP A 437 8.46 -29.41 -22.33
N LYS A 438 7.38 -29.83 -21.63
CA LYS A 438 6.16 -30.42 -22.21
C LYS A 438 6.45 -31.53 -23.25
N PRO A 439 7.30 -32.52 -22.95
CA PRO A 439 7.57 -33.60 -23.90
C PRO A 439 6.30 -34.37 -24.24
N LEU A 440 6.17 -34.83 -25.49
CA LEU A 440 5.06 -35.68 -25.92
C LEU A 440 5.16 -37.06 -25.24
N PRO A 441 4.04 -37.75 -24.94
CA PRO A 441 4.08 -39.11 -24.40
C PRO A 441 4.66 -40.08 -25.42
N LEU A 442 5.45 -41.06 -24.96
CA LEU A 442 5.90 -42.17 -25.80
C LEU A 442 4.72 -43.12 -26.04
N THR A 443 4.39 -43.41 -27.29
CA THR A 443 3.25 -44.28 -27.65
C THR A 443 3.66 -45.68 -28.07
N GLU A 444 4.92 -45.88 -28.43
CA GLU A 444 5.46 -47.16 -28.91
C GLU A 444 6.91 -47.33 -28.42
N GLU A 445 7.27 -48.56 -28.03
CA GLU A 445 8.63 -48.93 -27.63
C GLU A 445 8.96 -50.32 -28.14
N ASN A 446 10.15 -50.51 -28.74
CA ASN A 446 10.61 -51.79 -29.31
C ASN A 446 9.59 -52.45 -30.26
N GLY A 447 8.90 -51.65 -31.08
CA GLY A 447 7.89 -52.14 -32.04
C GLY A 447 6.53 -52.50 -31.41
N ARG A 448 6.29 -52.14 -30.15
CA ARG A 448 5.04 -52.45 -29.41
C ARG A 448 4.35 -51.18 -28.92
N ILE A 449 3.06 -51.06 -29.20
CA ILE A 449 2.22 -49.97 -28.69
C ILE A 449 2.09 -50.10 -27.18
N LEU A 450 2.42 -49.03 -26.45
CA LEU A 450 2.36 -48.98 -24.99
C LEU A 450 0.92 -48.77 -24.51
N LYS A 451 0.49 -49.57 -23.54
CA LYS A 451 -0.81 -49.49 -22.87
C LYS A 451 -0.63 -49.21 -21.38
N GLU A 452 -1.59 -48.51 -20.80
CA GLU A 452 -1.58 -48.28 -19.35
C GLU A 452 -1.58 -49.62 -18.61
N GLY A 453 -0.64 -49.78 -17.67
CA GLY A 453 -0.44 -51.00 -16.91
C GLY A 453 0.72 -51.86 -17.40
N ASP A 454 1.26 -51.62 -18.61
CA ASP A 454 2.42 -52.35 -19.13
C ASP A 454 3.60 -52.29 -18.16
N GLN A 455 4.33 -53.40 -18.04
CA GLN A 455 5.47 -53.52 -17.15
C GLN A 455 6.71 -54.01 -17.89
N VAL A 456 7.84 -53.43 -17.53
CA VAL A 456 9.17 -53.81 -18.01
C VAL A 456 10.09 -53.92 -16.80
N THR A 457 11.04 -54.83 -16.87
CA THR A 457 12.07 -54.99 -15.83
C THR A 457 13.44 -54.88 -16.47
N HIS A 458 14.32 -54.11 -15.84
CA HIS A 458 15.73 -54.01 -16.21
C HIS A 458 16.61 -54.48 -15.06
N THR A 459 17.76 -55.03 -15.39
CA THR A 459 18.81 -55.36 -14.41
C THR A 459 19.85 -54.24 -14.43
N ALA A 460 20.07 -53.59 -13.30
CA ALA A 460 21.07 -52.55 -13.18
C ALA A 460 22.20 -52.98 -12.25
N GLU A 461 23.45 -52.73 -12.64
CA GLU A 461 24.62 -52.96 -11.80
C GLU A 461 25.39 -51.68 -11.61
N TYR A 462 25.80 -51.39 -10.38
CA TYR A 462 26.53 -50.17 -10.08
C TYR A 462 27.22 -50.22 -8.72
N TYR A 463 28.10 -49.26 -8.46
CA TYR A 463 28.60 -48.99 -7.11
C TYR A 463 27.93 -47.74 -6.54
N LEU A 464 27.35 -47.85 -5.35
CA LEU A 464 26.93 -46.71 -4.55
C LEU A 464 28.07 -46.35 -3.59
N VAL A 465 28.60 -45.15 -3.75
CA VAL A 465 29.69 -44.61 -2.92
C VAL A 465 29.09 -43.59 -1.96
N GLU A 466 29.31 -43.79 -0.66
CA GLU A 466 28.82 -42.92 0.41
C GLU A 466 29.94 -42.66 1.40
N GLN A 467 30.34 -41.41 1.58
CA GLN A 467 31.32 -41.06 2.61
C GLN A 467 30.62 -40.72 3.93
N ALA A 468 31.07 -41.31 5.03
CA ALA A 468 30.68 -40.91 6.38
C ALA A 468 31.91 -40.80 7.27
N GLU A 469 32.16 -39.61 7.80
CA GLU A 469 33.30 -39.30 8.66
C GLU A 469 34.64 -39.72 8.05
N SER A 470 35.29 -40.75 8.61
CA SER A 470 36.61 -41.24 8.21
C SER A 470 36.58 -42.35 7.16
N LYS A 471 35.40 -42.81 6.74
CA LYS A 471 35.24 -43.95 5.83
C LYS A 471 34.46 -43.59 4.58
N ILE A 472 34.85 -44.20 3.47
CA ILE A 472 34.08 -44.26 2.23
C ILE A 472 33.48 -45.66 2.19
N TYR A 473 32.15 -45.74 2.27
CA TYR A 473 31.40 -46.97 2.11
C TYR A 473 31.09 -47.20 0.64
N ILE A 474 31.37 -48.40 0.16
CA ILE A 474 31.15 -48.81 -1.21
C ILE A 474 30.20 -49.99 -1.21
N GLN A 475 29.09 -49.85 -1.93
CA GLN A 475 28.11 -50.92 -2.09
C GLN A 475 28.06 -51.31 -3.56
N LYS A 476 28.53 -52.50 -3.90
CA LYS A 476 28.29 -53.08 -5.22
C LYS A 476 26.87 -53.65 -5.23
N ILE A 477 26.01 -53.09 -6.06
CA ILE A 477 24.58 -53.40 -6.10
C ILE A 477 24.24 -54.00 -7.47
N THR A 478 23.52 -55.12 -7.45
CA THR A 478 22.77 -55.64 -8.60
C THR A 478 21.30 -55.51 -8.26
N ASP A 479 20.59 -54.65 -9.00
CA ASP A 479 19.21 -54.26 -8.74
C ASP A 479 18.29 -54.71 -9.89
N ILE A 480 17.13 -55.24 -9.54
CA ILE A 480 16.07 -55.59 -10.49
C ILE A 480 15.01 -54.49 -10.41
N VAL A 481 15.00 -53.60 -11.40
CA VAL A 481 14.12 -52.43 -11.44
C VAL A 481 12.90 -52.72 -12.28
N THR A 482 11.72 -52.67 -11.68
CA THR A 482 10.44 -52.83 -12.39
C THR A 482 9.79 -51.47 -12.62
N LEU A 483 9.46 -51.18 -13.88
CA LEU A 483 8.72 -50.01 -14.29
C LEU A 483 7.30 -50.38 -14.68
N ARG A 484 6.38 -49.43 -14.49
CA ARG A 484 5.00 -49.50 -14.98
C ARG A 484 4.66 -48.29 -15.82
N TYR A 485 4.11 -48.51 -17.00
CA TYR A 485 3.59 -47.43 -17.84
C TYR A 485 2.22 -47.00 -17.32
N ILE A 486 2.04 -45.71 -17.06
CA ILE A 486 0.78 -45.15 -16.53
C ILE A 486 -0.02 -44.39 -17.61
N GLY A 487 0.04 -44.86 -18.86
CA GLY A 487 -0.65 -44.28 -20.01
C GLY A 487 0.04 -43.06 -20.63
N LYS A 488 0.89 -42.36 -19.88
CA LYS A 488 1.60 -41.15 -20.36
C LYS A 488 3.12 -41.12 -20.11
N ARG A 489 3.61 -41.96 -19.20
CA ARG A 489 5.03 -42.01 -18.79
C ARG A 489 5.32 -43.30 -18.02
N TRP A 490 6.58 -43.69 -17.96
CA TRP A 490 7.07 -44.79 -17.12
C TRP A 490 7.26 -44.33 -15.66
N ARG A 491 7.00 -45.21 -14.69
CA ARG A 491 7.32 -45.00 -13.27
C ARG A 491 7.96 -46.24 -12.67
N VAL A 492 8.94 -46.03 -11.79
CA VAL A 492 9.58 -47.13 -11.05
C VAL A 492 8.66 -47.57 -9.92
N VAL A 493 8.19 -48.81 -9.98
CA VAL A 493 7.25 -49.40 -9.00
C VAL A 493 7.93 -50.38 -8.06
N ASN A 494 9.09 -50.91 -8.43
CA ASN A 494 9.91 -51.75 -7.56
C ASN A 494 11.39 -51.64 -7.94
N ALA A 495 12.25 -51.79 -6.94
CA ALA A 495 13.70 -51.89 -7.04
C ALA A 495 14.12 -52.84 -5.91
N ASP A 496 14.73 -53.97 -6.27
CA ASP A 496 15.13 -55.03 -5.35
C ASP A 496 16.61 -55.37 -5.58
N GLY A 497 17.46 -54.71 -4.81
CA GLY A 497 18.91 -54.82 -4.93
C GLY A 497 19.53 -55.74 -3.89
N LYS A 498 20.50 -56.55 -4.32
CA LYS A 498 21.46 -57.20 -3.42
C LYS A 498 22.74 -56.40 -3.40
N ALA A 499 23.21 -56.04 -2.20
CA ALA A 499 24.41 -55.24 -2.02
C ALA A 499 25.55 -56.07 -1.41
N LYS A 500 26.74 -55.96 -1.97
CA LYS A 500 28.00 -56.36 -1.33
C LYS A 500 28.70 -55.10 -0.84
N VAL A 501 28.93 -55.00 0.46
CA VAL A 501 29.49 -53.80 1.11
C VAL A 501 30.99 -53.98 1.36
N SER A 502 31.76 -52.94 1.08
CA SER A 502 33.14 -52.76 1.51
C SER A 502 33.36 -51.32 1.97
N ASP A 503 34.49 -51.05 2.62
CA ASP A 503 34.87 -49.70 3.01
C ASP A 503 36.36 -49.45 2.83
N VAL A 504 36.71 -48.18 2.60
CA VAL A 504 38.09 -47.68 2.59
C VAL A 504 38.20 -46.47 3.50
N LYS A 505 39.37 -46.26 4.10
CA LYS A 505 39.63 -45.07 4.92
C LYS A 505 39.77 -43.85 4.00
N ALA A 506 38.93 -42.83 4.24
CA ALA A 506 38.85 -41.64 3.40
C ALA A 506 40.18 -40.87 3.35
N LYS A 507 40.89 -40.76 4.49
CA LYS A 507 42.21 -40.12 4.56
C LYS A 507 43.26 -40.88 3.77
N ASP A 508 43.28 -42.21 3.86
CA ASP A 508 44.28 -43.04 3.20
C ASP A 508 44.06 -43.01 1.68
N PHE A 509 42.80 -43.09 1.24
CA PHE A 509 42.44 -42.95 -0.18
C PHE A 509 42.82 -41.57 -0.73
N ALA A 510 42.51 -40.49 0.01
CA ALA A 510 42.88 -39.15 -0.40
C ALA A 510 44.41 -39.01 -0.49
N LYS A 511 45.14 -39.49 0.52
CA LYS A 511 46.60 -39.48 0.53
C LYS A 511 47.19 -40.15 -0.69
N GLU A 512 46.74 -41.35 -1.00
CA GLU A 512 47.17 -42.10 -2.18
C GLU A 512 46.91 -41.35 -3.48
N TYR A 513 45.75 -40.70 -3.62
CA TYR A 513 45.44 -39.89 -4.81
C TYR A 513 46.37 -38.67 -4.95
N TYR A 514 46.59 -37.89 -3.88
CA TYR A 514 47.43 -36.69 -3.97
C TYR A 514 48.91 -37.01 -4.14
N GLU A 515 49.40 -38.14 -3.59
CA GLU A 515 50.74 -38.64 -3.84
C GLU A 515 50.96 -38.93 -5.35
N LEU A 516 49.96 -39.52 -6.02
CA LEU A 516 50.01 -39.76 -7.48
C LEU A 516 50.02 -38.47 -8.31
N LEU A 517 49.47 -37.37 -7.78
CA LEU A 517 49.57 -36.05 -8.41
C LEU A 517 50.93 -35.37 -8.15
N GLY A 518 51.81 -35.96 -7.34
CA GLY A 518 53.08 -35.37 -6.94
C GLY A 518 52.94 -34.31 -5.83
N LYS A 519 51.86 -34.36 -5.02
CA LYS A 519 51.61 -33.42 -3.93
C LYS A 519 51.80 -34.10 -2.56
N SER A 520 52.63 -33.52 -1.70
CA SER A 520 52.76 -33.90 -0.29
C SER A 520 51.54 -33.42 0.49
N LEU A 521 50.99 -34.28 1.34
CA LEU A 521 49.87 -33.98 2.25
C LEU A 521 50.42 -33.47 3.60
N GLU A 522 51.30 -32.46 3.58
CA GLU A 522 52.00 -32.00 4.79
C GLU A 522 51.32 -30.81 5.48
N SER A 523 50.90 -31.09 6.73
CA SER A 523 50.44 -30.20 7.81
C SER A 523 49.11 -29.45 7.61
N GLN A 524 48.24 -29.56 8.62
CA GLN A 524 46.90 -28.96 8.65
C GLN A 524 46.89 -27.42 8.68
N GLU A 525 48.05 -26.76 8.76
CA GLU A 525 48.17 -25.33 9.07
C GLU A 525 48.31 -24.40 7.85
N ASP A 526 48.79 -24.89 6.69
CA ASP A 526 48.93 -24.04 5.49
C ASP A 526 47.61 -23.82 4.71
N MET A 527 46.47 -24.29 5.23
CA MET A 527 45.18 -24.22 4.53
C MET A 527 44.50 -22.84 4.51
N LEU A 528 45.10 -21.79 5.08
CA LEU A 528 44.41 -20.52 5.36
C LEU A 528 44.77 -19.30 4.50
N GLN A 529 45.76 -19.35 3.58
CA GLN A 529 45.98 -18.23 2.64
C GLN A 529 46.46 -18.66 1.25
N PRO A 530 45.78 -18.27 0.14
CA PRO A 530 46.32 -18.45 -1.20
C PRO A 530 47.31 -17.33 -1.54
N LYS A 531 48.58 -17.66 -1.83
CA LYS A 531 49.54 -16.74 -2.47
C LYS A 531 49.47 -16.94 -3.99
N ALA A 532 48.93 -15.95 -4.69
CA ALA A 532 48.38 -16.08 -6.04
C ALA A 532 49.35 -15.90 -7.23
N SER A 533 50.65 -16.22 -7.14
CA SER A 533 51.55 -15.91 -8.27
C SER A 533 52.67 -16.90 -8.59
N GLN A 534 52.80 -18.00 -7.86
CA GLN A 534 53.78 -19.06 -8.15
C GLN A 534 53.12 -20.43 -8.44
N ASP A 535 51.78 -20.44 -8.49
CA ASP A 535 50.94 -21.65 -8.38
C ASP A 535 50.44 -22.16 -9.74
N ASP A 536 50.43 -21.36 -10.82
CA ASP A 536 49.78 -21.75 -12.07
C ASP A 536 50.57 -22.80 -12.89
N ASP A 537 51.90 -22.75 -12.91
CA ASP A 537 52.73 -23.75 -13.61
C ASP A 537 52.68 -25.13 -12.91
N LEU A 538 52.78 -25.14 -11.57
CA LEU A 538 52.62 -26.35 -10.75
C LEU A 538 51.19 -26.91 -10.82
N ARG A 539 50.21 -26.04 -11.05
CA ARG A 539 48.80 -26.41 -11.23
C ARG A 539 48.53 -27.03 -12.58
N GLU A 540 49.13 -26.53 -13.66
CA GLU A 540 49.05 -27.17 -14.97
C GLU A 540 49.68 -28.57 -14.96
N GLU A 541 50.85 -28.71 -14.31
CA GLU A 541 51.55 -30.00 -14.21
C GLU A 541 50.79 -31.02 -13.36
N SER A 542 50.10 -30.58 -12.30
CA SER A 542 49.25 -31.47 -11.50
C SER A 542 47.97 -31.88 -12.23
N ALA A 543 47.39 -30.97 -13.01
CA ALA A 543 46.16 -31.22 -13.75
C ALA A 543 46.34 -32.29 -14.85
N SER A 544 47.50 -32.31 -15.52
CA SER A 544 47.83 -33.32 -16.53
C SER A 544 48.07 -34.72 -15.94
N LYS A 545 48.33 -34.82 -14.63
CA LYS A 545 48.52 -36.10 -13.91
C LYS A 545 47.22 -36.75 -13.43
N ILE A 546 46.07 -36.07 -13.51
CA ILE A 546 44.78 -36.57 -13.02
C ILE A 546 44.38 -37.88 -13.72
N ARG A 547 44.42 -37.92 -15.05
CA ARG A 547 44.04 -39.10 -15.84
C ARG A 547 44.96 -40.30 -15.54
N PRO A 548 46.31 -40.18 -15.58
CA PRO A 548 47.21 -41.25 -15.15
C PRO A 548 46.99 -41.73 -13.70
N ALA A 549 46.76 -40.81 -12.76
CA ALA A 549 46.51 -41.16 -11.36
C ALA A 549 45.24 -42.01 -11.20
N ILE A 550 44.18 -41.67 -11.93
CA ILE A 550 42.92 -42.43 -11.91
C ILE A 550 43.12 -43.83 -12.49
N GLU A 551 43.90 -43.98 -13.56
CA GLU A 551 44.20 -45.30 -14.15
C GLU A 551 44.90 -46.22 -13.14
N VAL A 552 45.86 -45.69 -12.38
CA VAL A 552 46.51 -46.42 -11.28
C VAL A 552 45.50 -46.81 -10.19
N LEU A 553 44.65 -45.87 -9.77
CA LEU A 553 43.63 -46.15 -8.75
C LEU A 553 42.60 -47.18 -9.21
N ARG A 554 42.23 -47.21 -10.49
CA ARG A 554 41.30 -48.21 -11.06
C ARG A 554 41.85 -49.64 -10.97
N GLN A 555 43.16 -49.83 -10.92
CA GLN A 555 43.76 -51.17 -10.73
C GLN A 555 43.59 -51.69 -9.31
N LYS A 556 43.41 -50.78 -8.33
CA LYS A 556 43.29 -51.11 -6.90
C LYS A 556 41.85 -51.08 -6.40
N TYR A 557 41.03 -50.19 -6.96
CA TYR A 557 39.69 -49.90 -6.47
C TYR A 557 38.67 -50.05 -7.62
N ASP A 558 37.89 -51.12 -7.57
CA ASP A 558 36.92 -51.46 -8.64
C ASP A 558 35.78 -50.44 -8.79
N TRP A 559 35.55 -49.59 -7.78
CA TRP A 559 34.48 -48.60 -7.74
C TRP A 559 34.85 -47.26 -8.34
N ILE A 560 36.12 -47.05 -8.72
CA ILE A 560 36.56 -45.78 -9.31
C ILE A 560 35.75 -45.51 -10.59
N PRO A 561 35.23 -44.28 -10.79
CA PRO A 561 34.39 -43.94 -11.94
C PRO A 561 34.99 -44.37 -13.28
N SER A 562 34.13 -44.75 -14.22
CA SER A 562 34.56 -45.09 -15.58
C SER A 562 35.07 -43.85 -16.33
N GLU A 563 35.68 -44.06 -17.50
CA GLU A 563 36.19 -42.94 -18.29
C GLU A 563 35.07 -42.01 -18.76
N GLU A 564 33.90 -42.59 -19.05
CA GLU A 564 32.70 -41.85 -19.41
C GLU A 564 32.19 -40.99 -18.24
N ASP A 565 32.09 -41.56 -17.03
CA ASP A 565 31.70 -40.82 -15.81
C ASP A 565 32.67 -39.64 -15.53
N MET A 566 33.98 -39.86 -15.71
CA MET A 566 35.01 -38.84 -15.53
C MET A 566 34.93 -37.74 -16.58
N THR A 567 34.73 -38.10 -17.85
CA THR A 567 34.60 -37.16 -18.97
C THR A 567 33.39 -36.25 -18.76
N PHE A 568 32.24 -36.82 -18.39
CA PHE A 568 31.03 -36.05 -18.12
C PHE A 568 31.22 -35.06 -16.95
N ALA A 569 31.87 -35.51 -15.87
CA ALA A 569 32.19 -34.66 -14.74
C ALA A 569 33.13 -33.50 -15.13
N ALA A 570 34.13 -33.78 -15.96
CA ALA A 570 35.04 -32.78 -16.48
C ALA A 570 34.31 -31.76 -17.38
N GLU A 571 33.51 -32.20 -18.35
CA GLU A 571 32.72 -31.30 -19.21
C GLU A 571 31.81 -30.39 -18.39
N PHE A 572 31.13 -30.95 -17.38
CA PHE A 572 30.30 -30.16 -16.47
C PHE A 572 31.12 -29.09 -15.71
N LEU A 573 32.25 -29.48 -15.12
CA LEU A 573 33.08 -28.57 -14.33
C LEU A 573 33.77 -27.50 -15.19
N PHE A 574 34.14 -27.84 -16.43
CA PHE A 574 34.67 -26.90 -17.39
C PHE A 574 33.60 -25.88 -17.84
N ASN A 575 32.43 -26.37 -18.27
CA ASN A 575 31.38 -25.50 -18.81
C ASN A 575 30.74 -24.59 -17.76
N GLU A 576 30.54 -25.08 -16.53
CA GLU A 576 29.87 -24.31 -15.46
C GLU A 576 30.84 -23.46 -14.63
N TYR A 577 32.10 -23.88 -14.48
CA TYR A 577 33.05 -23.25 -13.55
C TYR A 577 34.42 -22.90 -14.14
N GLY A 578 34.70 -23.24 -15.41
CA GLY A 578 36.00 -22.99 -16.04
C GLY A 578 37.15 -23.72 -15.35
N SER A 579 36.92 -24.96 -14.86
CA SER A 579 37.97 -25.73 -14.16
C SER A 579 39.11 -26.11 -15.10
N ILE A 580 40.33 -25.67 -14.77
CA ILE A 580 41.57 -26.01 -15.50
C ILE A 580 41.88 -27.50 -15.38
N GLU A 581 41.63 -28.08 -14.21
CA GLU A 581 41.80 -29.50 -13.93
C GLU A 581 40.91 -30.35 -14.85
N ALA A 582 39.66 -29.93 -15.05
CA ALA A 582 38.74 -30.54 -16.00
C ALA A 582 39.15 -30.28 -17.46
N GLU A 583 39.55 -29.06 -17.81
CA GLU A 583 40.00 -28.71 -19.17
C GLU A 583 41.19 -29.57 -19.62
N LYS A 584 42.19 -29.74 -18.75
CA LYS A 584 43.38 -30.57 -19.04
C LYS A 584 43.03 -32.05 -19.08
N PHE A 585 42.04 -32.51 -18.32
CA PHE A 585 41.57 -33.89 -18.41
C PHE A 585 40.88 -34.18 -19.76
N LEU A 586 40.21 -33.20 -20.35
CA LEU A 586 39.50 -33.34 -21.64
C LEU A 586 40.41 -33.26 -22.87
N LYS A 587 41.62 -32.71 -22.72
CA LYS A 587 42.67 -32.66 -23.75
C LYS A 587 43.54 -33.91 -23.68
#